data_AF-A0A7X1DWT8-F1
#
_entry.id   AF-A0A7X1DWT8-F1
#
_cell.length_a   1.000
_cell.length_b   1.000
_cell.length_c   1.000
_cell.angle_alpha   90.00
_cell.angle_beta   90.00
_cell.angle_gamma   90.00
#
_symmetry.space_group_name_H-M   'P 1'
#
loop_
_entity.id
_entity.type
_entity.pdbx_description
1 polymer ?
#
loop_
_entity_poly.entity_id
_entity_poly.type
_entity_poly.pdbx_seq_one_letter_code
_entity_poly.pdbx_strand_id
1 'polypeptide(L)'
;MSRQLSFERNINKVLVSADSLGVWIVAGWTVGIPKDTAIQYVKHYDSSPAEGFYKHEGEIILSHGAGKIYLSEPEADAIIALIKATYM
;
A
#
# COMPACT_ATOMS: atom_id res chain seq x y z
N MET A 1 22.50 -7.09 -28.99
CA MET A 1 22.50 -5.73 -28.42
C MET A 1 21.11 -5.44 -27.89
N SER A 2 20.94 -5.24 -26.58
CA SER A 2 19.66 -4.81 -26.03
C SER A 2 19.51 -3.29 -26.22
N ARG A 3 18.35 -2.86 -26.70
CA ARG A 3 17.95 -1.44 -26.72
C ARG A 3 16.99 -1.23 -25.54
N GLN A 4 17.25 -0.22 -24.73
CA GLN A 4 16.39 0.16 -23.60
C GLN A 4 15.99 1.62 -23.72
N LEU A 5 14.79 1.91 -23.24
CA LEU A 5 14.21 3.25 -23.12
C LEU A 5 13.92 3.49 -21.64
N SER A 6 14.39 4.62 -21.14
CA SER A 6 14.11 5.11 -19.78
C SER A 6 13.19 6.31 -19.84
N PHE A 7 12.20 6.35 -18.95
CA PHE A 7 11.31 7.49 -18.76
C PHE A 7 11.57 8.10 -17.39
N GLU A 8 11.43 9.42 -17.27
CA GLU A 8 11.36 10.10 -15.98
C GLU A 8 10.06 9.67 -15.28
N ARG A 9 10.18 8.86 -14.23
CA ARG A 9 9.06 8.60 -13.30
C ARG A 9 9.18 9.57 -12.14
N ASN A 10 8.09 10.27 -11.83
CA ASN A 10 7.97 11.02 -10.59
C ASN A 10 7.74 10.02 -9.45
N ILE A 11 8.82 9.40 -8.98
CA ILE A 11 8.83 8.33 -7.96
C ILE A 11 8.34 8.80 -6.57
N ASN A 12 8.14 10.11 -6.40
CA ASN A 12 7.82 10.72 -5.10
C ASN A 12 6.32 10.77 -4.80
N LYS A 13 5.46 10.09 -5.57
CA LYS A 13 4.01 10.08 -5.32
C LYS A 13 3.51 8.67 -5.14
N VAL A 14 3.01 8.35 -3.95
CA VAL A 14 2.20 7.16 -3.71
C VAL A 14 0.84 7.38 -4.38
N LEU A 15 0.50 6.56 -5.37
CA LEU A 15 -0.84 6.55 -5.97
C LEU A 15 -1.58 5.32 -5.49
N VAL A 16 -2.80 5.51 -4.98
CA VAL A 16 -3.63 4.40 -4.50
C VAL A 16 -4.98 4.43 -5.18
N SER A 17 -5.45 3.26 -5.61
CA SER A 17 -6.79 3.05 -6.16
C SER A 17 -7.40 1.78 -5.59
N ALA A 18 -8.73 1.72 -5.55
CA ALA A 18 -9.49 0.58 -5.08
C ALA A 18 -10.60 0.26 -6.09
N ASP A 19 -10.78 -1.02 -6.40
CA ASP A 19 -11.81 -1.52 -7.32
C ASP A 19 -12.51 -2.77 -6.78
N SER A 20 -13.27 -3.49 -7.60
CA SER A 20 -13.99 -4.69 -7.14
C SER A 20 -13.07 -5.87 -6.77
N LEU A 21 -11.82 -5.88 -7.23
CA LEU A 21 -10.84 -6.94 -7.02
C LEU A 21 -9.92 -6.65 -5.83
N GLY A 22 -9.58 -5.38 -5.61
CA GLY A 22 -8.70 -5.02 -4.50
C GLY A 22 -8.12 -3.61 -4.57
N VAL A 23 -7.01 -3.43 -3.85
CA VAL A 23 -6.32 -2.15 -3.74
C VAL A 23 -5.02 -2.22 -4.54
N TRP A 24 -4.76 -1.19 -5.33
CA TRP A 24 -3.53 -1.03 -6.09
C TRP A 24 -2.75 0.16 -5.57
N ILE A 25 -1.54 -0.09 -5.07
CA ILE A 25 -0.63 0.94 -4.54
C ILE A 25 0.56 1.04 -5.48
N VAL A 26 0.84 2.24 -5.99
CA VAL A 26 1.99 2.53 -6.84
C VAL A 26 2.97 3.39 -6.06
N ALA A 27 4.09 2.78 -5.65
CA ALA A 27 5.18 3.41 -4.91
C ALA A 27 6.53 2.95 -5.49
N GLY A 28 6.83 3.38 -6.72
CA GLY A 28 7.94 2.87 -7.55
C GLY A 28 7.62 1.57 -8.30
N TRP A 29 6.87 0.66 -7.67
CA TRP A 29 6.26 -0.54 -8.25
C TRP A 29 4.79 -0.66 -7.83
N THR A 30 4.03 -1.52 -8.50
CA THR A 30 2.60 -1.73 -8.22
C THR A 30 2.42 -2.92 -7.28
N VAL A 31 1.81 -2.67 -6.13
CA VAL A 31 1.38 -3.68 -5.16
C VAL A 31 -0.12 -3.86 -5.30
N GLY A 32 -0.55 -5.05 -5.71
CA GLY A 32 -1.96 -5.43 -5.73
C GLY A 32 -2.30 -6.20 -4.47
N ILE A 33 -3.21 -5.67 -3.65
CA ILE A 33 -3.68 -6.29 -2.41
C ILE A 33 -5.12 -6.75 -2.65
N PRO A 34 -5.42 -8.06 -2.62
CA PRO A 34 -6.78 -8.56 -2.78
C PRO A 34 -7.75 -7.91 -1.78
N LYS A 35 -8.99 -7.67 -2.19
CA LYS A 35 -10.02 -7.00 -1.38
C LYS A 35 -10.11 -7.55 0.05
N ASP A 36 -10.27 -8.86 0.20
CA ASP A 36 -10.44 -9.48 1.52
C ASP A 36 -9.21 -9.27 2.40
N THR A 37 -8.01 -9.38 1.82
CA THR A 37 -6.75 -9.09 2.50
C THR A 37 -6.66 -7.62 2.93
N ALA A 38 -7.03 -6.69 2.06
CA ALA A 38 -7.03 -5.25 2.37
C ALA A 38 -7.97 -4.92 3.54
N ILE A 39 -9.16 -5.55 3.59
CA ILE A 39 -10.09 -5.42 4.72
C ILE A 39 -9.46 -5.96 6.01
N GLN A 40 -8.79 -7.12 5.95
CA GLN A 40 -8.11 -7.68 7.13
C GLN A 40 -6.99 -6.77 7.63
N TYR A 41 -6.19 -6.19 6.73
CA TYR A 41 -5.12 -5.27 7.09
C TYR A 41 -5.63 -4.04 7.83
N VAL A 42 -6.81 -3.52 7.45
CA VAL A 42 -7.46 -2.41 8.17
C VAL A 42 -8.01 -2.85 9.53
N LYS A 43 -8.64 -4.02 9.61
CA LYS A 43 -9.21 -4.54 10.86
C LYS A 43 -8.15 -4.88 11.90
N HIS A 44 -6.99 -5.31 11.45
CA HIS A 44 -5.88 -5.78 12.28
C HIS A 44 -4.69 -4.82 12.23
N TYR A 45 -4.97 -3.51 12.13
CA TYR A 45 -3.96 -2.46 12.19
C TYR A 45 -3.11 -2.59 13.47
N ASP A 46 -1.78 -2.51 13.31
CA ASP A 46 -0.77 -2.60 14.35
C ASP A 46 -0.78 -3.91 15.16
N SER A 47 -1.32 -4.98 14.59
CA SER A 47 -1.37 -6.29 15.23
C SER A 47 -0.15 -7.17 14.93
N SER A 48 0.50 -6.97 13.78
CA SER A 48 1.62 -7.80 13.32
C SER A 48 2.55 -7.01 12.39
N PRO A 49 3.88 -7.13 12.56
CA PRO A 49 4.84 -6.53 11.63
C PRO A 49 5.01 -7.33 10.32
N ALA A 50 4.40 -8.52 10.22
CA ALA A 50 4.54 -9.39 9.05
C ALA A 50 3.52 -9.08 7.94
N GLU A 51 2.34 -8.59 8.30
CA GLU A 51 1.24 -8.37 7.35
C GLU A 51 0.39 -7.17 7.77
N GLY A 52 -0.02 -6.37 6.78
CA GLY A 52 -0.87 -5.21 6.98
C GLY A 52 -0.11 -3.98 7.44
N PHE A 53 -0.84 -3.05 8.05
CA PHE A 53 -0.31 -1.78 8.51
C PHE A 53 0.18 -1.92 9.95
N TYR A 54 1.39 -1.46 10.25
CA TYR A 54 1.91 -1.40 11.61
C TYR A 54 2.82 -0.19 11.81
N LYS A 55 2.97 0.24 13.06
CA LYS A 55 3.82 1.39 13.42
C LYS A 55 5.25 0.93 13.69
N HIS A 56 6.22 1.67 13.15
CA HIS A 56 7.64 1.40 13.39
C HIS A 56 8.44 2.70 13.36
N GLU A 57 9.15 3.01 14.45
CA GLU A 57 10.06 4.16 14.55
C GLU A 57 9.47 5.53 14.11
N GLY A 58 8.15 5.71 14.27
CA GLY A 58 7.45 6.94 13.90
C GLY A 58 6.88 6.97 12.47
N GLU A 59 7.07 5.89 11.71
CA GLU A 59 6.46 5.67 10.39
C GLU A 59 5.40 4.56 10.44
N ILE A 60 4.58 4.47 9.39
CA ILE A 60 3.68 3.33 9.19
C ILE A 60 4.23 2.48 8.06
N ILE A 61 4.41 1.19 8.32
CA ILE A 61 4.84 0.23 7.31
C ILE A 61 3.64 -0.61 6.91
N LEU A 62 3.38 -0.67 5.61
CA LEU A 62 2.47 -1.64 5.01
C LEU A 62 3.29 -2.85 4.51
N SER A 63 3.13 -4.00 5.17
CA SER A 63 3.71 -5.26 4.72
C SER A 63 2.70 -6.09 3.93
N HIS A 64 3.11 -6.51 2.75
CA HIS A 64 2.32 -7.41 1.89
C HIS A 64 3.24 -8.43 1.19
N GLY A 65 3.16 -9.68 1.61
CA GLY A 65 4.09 -10.72 1.18
C GLY A 65 5.54 -10.35 1.55
N ALA A 66 6.44 -10.35 0.57
CA ALA A 66 7.83 -9.90 0.77
C ALA A 66 8.00 -8.37 0.62
N GLY A 67 6.95 -7.65 0.20
CA GLY A 67 6.98 -6.21 -0.03
C GLY A 67 6.73 -5.42 1.24
N LYS A 68 7.49 -4.34 1.43
CA LYS A 68 7.27 -3.34 2.49
C LYS A 68 7.17 -1.96 1.86
N ILE A 69 6.14 -1.21 2.23
CA ILE A 69 5.95 0.18 1.83
C ILE A 69 6.01 1.03 3.08
N TYR A 70 6.96 1.96 3.11
CA TYR A 70 7.09 2.96 4.16
C TYR A 70 6.20 4.13 3.80
N LEU A 71 5.29 4.47 4.71
CA LEU A 71 4.28 5.49 4.53
C LEU A 71 4.40 6.49 5.67
N SER A 72 4.23 7.76 5.33
CA SER A 72 3.91 8.76 6.34
C SER A 72 2.52 8.47 6.95
N GLU A 73 2.28 8.98 8.15
CA GLU A 73 0.99 8.81 8.83
C GLU A 73 -0.21 9.29 7.97
N PRO A 74 -0.15 10.47 7.31
CA PRO A 74 -1.23 10.91 6.43
C PRO A 74 -1.47 10.00 5.22
N GLU A 75 -0.42 9.40 4.65
CA GLU A 75 -0.55 8.47 3.53
C GLU A 75 -1.25 7.18 3.96
N ALA A 76 -0.82 6.59 5.07
CA ALA A 76 -1.46 5.40 5.61
C ALA A 76 -2.93 5.66 5.97
N ASP A 77 -3.22 6.79 6.62
CA ASP A 77 -4.58 7.18 6.97
C ASP A 77 -5.47 7.35 5.72
N ALA A 78 -4.95 7.98 4.66
CA ALA A 78 -5.67 8.13 3.41
C ALA A 78 -5.96 6.77 2.74
N ILE A 79 -5.01 5.84 2.78
CA ILE A 79 -5.18 4.49 2.23
C ILE A 79 -6.22 3.72 3.05
N ILE A 80 -6.13 3.77 4.37
CA ILE A 80 -7.08 3.12 5.27
C ILE A 80 -8.49 3.69 5.06
N ALA A 81 -8.61 5.01 4.92
CA ALA A 81 -9.88 5.68 4.65
C ALA A 81 -10.47 5.25 3.31
N LEU A 82 -9.66 5.14 2.26
CA LEU A 82 -10.09 4.64 0.96
C LEU A 82 -10.61 3.20 1.05
N ILE A 83 -9.88 2.30 1.73
CA ILE A 83 -10.27 0.90 1.91
C ILE A 83 -11.61 0.81 2.66
N LYS A 84 -11.76 1.58 3.74
CA LYS A 84 -13.01 1.64 4.51
C LYS A 84 -14.17 2.12 3.62
N ALA A 85 -14.02 3.27 2.98
CA ALA A 85 -15.07 3.84 2.13
C ALA A 85 -15.50 2.94 0.96
N THR A 86 -14.60 2.08 0.47
CA THR A 86 -14.88 1.20 -0.68
C THR A 86 -15.50 -0.14 -0.27
N TYR A 87 -15.15 -0.68 0.90
CA TYR A 87 -15.46 -2.08 1.25
C TYR A 87 -16.19 -2.29 2.57
N MET A 88 -16.38 -1.26 3.41
CA MET A 88 -16.91 -1.37 4.77
C MET A 88 -18.04 -0.38 5.01
#